data_AF-A0A7W1G8N4-F1
#
_entry.id   AF-A0A7W1G8N4-F1
#
_cell.length_a   1.000
_cell.length_b   1.000
_cell.length_c   1.000
_cell.angle_alpha   90.00
_cell.angle_beta   90.00
_cell.angle_gamma   90.00
#
_symmetry.space_group_name_H-M   'P 1'
#
loop_
_entity.id
_entity.type
_entity.pdbx_description
1 polymer ?
#
loop_
_entity_poly.entity_id
_entity_poly.type
_entity_poly.pdbx_seq_one_letter_code
_entity_poly.pdbx_strand_id
1 'polypeptide(L)' 'MPIPFKLDYVIERTLAAPSNREQRVLKSVAGVDLTPTEARVVWPRVIEHKWLMSEKLGRDVGLRVAAIDYIENEMQLAA' A
#
# COMPACT_ATOMS: atom_id res chain seq x y z
N MET A 1 -30.08 -14.05 -5.10
CA MET A 1 -29.68 -14.93 -3.98
C MET A 1 -29.13 -14.05 -2.86
N PRO A 2 -29.58 -14.22 -1.60
CA PRO A 2 -28.94 -13.55 -0.48
C PRO A 2 -27.58 -14.20 -0.20
N ILE A 3 -26.55 -13.39 0.04
CA ILE A 3 -25.22 -13.88 0.43
C ILE A 3 -25.36 -14.50 1.84
N PRO A 4 -24.95 -15.77 2.06
CA PRO A 4 -25.21 -16.49 3.31
C PRO A 4 -24.28 -16.12 4.48
N PHE A 5 -23.41 -15.13 4.31
CA PHE A 5 -22.42 -14.73 5.30
C PHE A 5 -22.71 -13.30 5.78
N LYS A 6 -22.74 -13.09 7.10
CA LYS A 6 -22.70 -11.73 7.65
C LYS A 6 -21.40 -11.08 7.19
N LEU A 7 -21.49 -9.92 6.53
CA LEU A 7 -20.32 -9.18 6.03
C LEU A 7 -19.26 -9.00 7.12
N ASP A 8 -19.70 -8.82 8.37
CA ASP A 8 -18.86 -8.64 9.55
C ASP A 8 -17.80 -9.74 9.70
N TYR A 9 -18.15 -11.03 9.52
CA TYR A 9 -17.20 -12.14 9.68
C TYR A 9 -16.09 -12.10 8.62
N VAL A 10 -16.42 -11.75 7.38
CA VAL A 10 -15.44 -11.67 6.29
C VAL A 10 -14.55 -10.45 6.46
N ILE A 11 -15.12 -9.32 6.89
CA ILE A 11 -14.39 -8.10 7.21
C ILE A 11 -13.42 -8.36 8.37
N GLU A 12 -13.92 -8.87 9.49
CA GLU A 12 -13.11 -9.21 10.67
C GLU A 12 -11.99 -10.17 10.34
N ARG A 13 -12.27 -11.24 9.58
CA ARG A 13 -11.26 -12.23 9.20
C ARG A 13 -10.20 -11.66 8.23
N THR A 14 -10.59 -10.73 7.37
CA THR A 14 -9.66 -10.03 6.47
C THR A 14 -8.78 -9.05 7.23
N LEU A 15 -9.34 -8.36 8.23
CA LEU A 15 -8.59 -7.47 9.13
C LEU A 15 -7.64 -8.27 10.05
N ALA A 16 -8.07 -9.44 10.53
CA ALA A 16 -7.33 -10.29 11.45
C ALA A 16 -6.18 -11.09 10.79
N ALA A 17 -6.28 -11.41 9.51
CA ALA A 17 -5.17 -12.03 8.79
C ALA A 17 -4.05 -10.99 8.59
N PRO A 18 -2.81 -11.21 9.06
CA PRO A 18 -1.68 -10.36 8.71
C PRO A 18 -1.43 -10.51 7.21
N SER A 19 -1.96 -9.56 6.46
CA SER A 19 -1.69 -9.41 5.04
C SER A 19 -0.22 -9.03 4.91
N ASN A 20 0.65 -10.03 4.69
CA ASN A 20 2.05 -9.82 4.31
C ASN A 20 2.17 -9.49 2.81
N ARG A 21 1.05 -9.15 2.15
CA ARG A 21 1.03 -8.88 0.72
C ARG A 21 1.68 -7.53 0.46
N GLU A 22 1.26 -6.52 1.21
CA GLU A 22 1.78 -5.15 1.11
C GLU A 22 3.29 -5.15 1.35
N GLN A 23 3.72 -5.82 2.42
CA GLN A 23 5.14 -5.99 2.76
C GLN A 23 5.94 -6.62 1.62
N ARG A 24 5.47 -7.74 1.05
CA ARG A 24 6.15 -8.42 -0.07
C ARG A 24 6.21 -7.54 -1.31
N VAL A 25 5.14 -6.83 -1.62
CA VAL A 25 5.09 -5.93 -2.78
C VAL A 25 6.08 -4.78 -2.57
N LEU A 26 6.02 -4.07 -1.44
CA LEU A 26 6.92 -2.97 -1.11
C LEU A 26 8.40 -3.39 -1.15
N LYS A 27 8.71 -4.57 -0.60
CA LYS A 27 10.04 -5.17 -0.72
C LYS A 27 10.44 -5.43 -2.17
N SER A 28 9.53 -5.95 -2.99
CA SER A 28 9.82 -6.25 -4.40
C SER A 28 10.00 -5.00 -5.28
N VAL A 29 9.25 -3.92 -5.01
CA VAL A 29 9.24 -2.73 -5.87
C VAL A 29 10.23 -1.67 -5.43
N ALA A 30 10.42 -1.49 -4.11
CA ALA A 30 11.26 -0.43 -3.54
C ALA A 30 12.45 -0.97 -2.74
N GLY A 31 12.57 -2.29 -2.55
CA GLY A 31 13.71 -2.88 -1.83
C GLY A 31 13.71 -2.64 -0.32
N VAL A 32 12.62 -2.12 0.25
CA VAL A 32 12.53 -1.81 1.68
C VAL A 32 12.10 -3.01 2.52
N ASP A 33 12.76 -3.18 3.67
CA ASP A 33 12.39 -4.16 4.69
C ASP A 33 11.55 -3.51 5.77
N LEU A 34 10.23 -3.48 5.55
CA LEU A 34 9.23 -3.02 6.51
C LEU A 34 8.65 -4.19 7.29
N THR A 35 8.22 -3.97 8.54
CA THR A 35 7.37 -4.90 9.26
C THR A 35 5.97 -4.97 8.63
N PRO A 36 5.18 -6.05 8.85
CA PRO A 36 3.81 -6.13 8.33
C PRO A 36 2.93 -4.94 8.76
N THR A 37 3.13 -4.43 9.97
CA THR A 37 2.39 -3.29 10.51
C THR A 37 2.77 -1.99 9.80
N GLU A 38 4.07 -1.73 9.61
CA GLU A 38 4.54 -0.56 8.86
C GLU A 38 4.09 -0.62 7.40
N ALA A 39 4.19 -1.78 6.77
CA ALA A 39 3.75 -1.98 5.39
C ALA A 39 2.26 -1.66 5.20
N ARG A 40 1.40 -1.98 6.17
CA ARG A 40 -0.03 -1.62 6.16
C ARG A 40 -0.27 -0.11 6.22
N VAL A 41 0.59 0.62 6.92
CA VAL A 41 0.51 2.08 7.03
C VAL A 41 1.07 2.76 5.78
N VAL A 42 2.19 2.26 5.26
CA VAL A 42 2.89 2.83 4.10
C VAL A 42 2.14 2.56 2.80
N TRP A 43 1.57 1.37 2.63
CA TRP A 43 0.88 0.97 1.40
C TRP A 43 -0.18 1.97 0.90
N PRO A 44 -1.19 2.38 1.70
CA PRO A 44 -2.19 3.33 1.23
C PRO A 44 -1.58 4.68 0.82
N ARG A 45 -0.51 5.13 1.50
CA ARG A 45 0.20 6.38 1.17
C ARG A 45 0.94 6.28 -0.17
N VAL A 46 1.57 5.14 -0.46
CA VAL A 46 2.18 4.89 -1.78
C VAL A 46 1.14 4.90 -2.89
N ILE A 47 -0.05 4.33 -2.65
CA ILE A 47 -1.14 4.32 -3.63
C ILE A 47 -1.69 5.73 -3.88
N GLU A 48 -1.89 6.51 -2.83
CA GLU A 48 -2.30 7.92 -2.93
C GLU A 48 -1.25 8.75 -3.68
N HIS A 49 0.02 8.59 -3.32
CA HIS A 49 1.13 9.26 -3.98
C HIS A 49 1.21 8.93 -5.48
N LYS A 50 1.05 7.64 -5.83
CA LYS A 50 0.97 7.19 -7.22
C LYS A 50 -0.13 7.94 -7.97
N TRP A 51 -1.32 8.03 -7.39
CA TRP A 51 -2.45 8.72 -8.02
C TRP A 51 -2.15 10.21 -8.22
N LEU A 52 -1.68 10.90 -7.18
CA LEU A 52 -1.33 12.32 -7.25
C LEU A 52 -0.25 12.62 -8.30
N MET A 53 0.77 11.78 -8.41
CA MET A 53 1.80 11.92 -9.44
C MET A 53 1.26 11.67 -10.84
N SER A 54 0.40 10.66 -11.01
CA SER A 54 -0.22 10.37 -12.31
C SER A 54 -1.08 11.55 -12.79
N GLU A 55 -1.84 12.17 -11.87
CA GLU A 55 -2.63 13.38 -12.16
C GLU A 55 -1.72 14.55 -12.58
N LYS A 56 -0.66 14.81 -11.81
CA LYS A 56 0.27 15.92 -12.11
C LYS A 56 1.00 15.76 -13.45
N LEU A 57 1.34 14.52 -13.82
CA LEU A 57 2.10 14.22 -15.05
C LEU A 57 1.20 13.95 -16.27
N GLY A 58 -0.11 13.87 -16.09
CA GLY A 58 -1.07 13.54 -17.15
C GLY A 58 -0.87 12.15 -17.76
N ARG A 59 -0.25 11.23 -17.02
CA ARG A 59 0.03 9.84 -17.47
C ARG A 59 0.19 8.91 -16.28
N ASP A 60 0.02 7.60 -16.49
CA ASP A 60 0.23 6.63 -15.42
C ASP A 60 1.71 6.52 -15.01
N VAL A 61 1.99 6.77 -13.73
CA VAL A 61 3.29 6.54 -13.10
C VAL A 61 3.20 5.17 -12.43
N GLY A 62 3.85 4.16 -13.03
CA GLY A 62 3.77 2.79 -12.52
C GLY A 62 4.11 2.66 -11.03
N LEU A 63 3.59 1.62 -10.38
CA LEU A 63 3.68 1.41 -8.93
C LEU A 63 5.13 1.44 -8.40
N ARG A 64 6.09 0.89 -9.15
CA ARG A 64 7.51 0.87 -8.76
C ARG A 64 8.09 2.27 -8.61
N VAL A 65 7.83 3.13 -9.57
CA VAL A 65 8.33 4.52 -9.56
C VAL A 65 7.71 5.27 -8.39
N ALA A 66 6.40 5.14 -8.19
CA ALA A 66 5.70 5.78 -7.08
C ALA A 66 6.14 5.29 -5.70
N ALA A 67 6.42 3.99 -5.55
CA ALA A 67 6.90 3.46 -4.28
C ALA A 67 8.30 3.99 -3.94
N ILE A 68 9.22 4.02 -4.92
CA ILE A 68 10.58 4.55 -4.72
C ILE A 68 10.50 6.03 -4.36
N ASP A 69 9.77 6.82 -5.15
CA ASP A 69 9.65 8.27 -4.94
C ASP A 69 9.03 8.61 -3.57
N TYR A 70 7.97 7.90 -3.17
CA TYR A 70 7.36 8.09 -1.85
C TYR A 70 8.34 7.78 -0.72
N ILE A 71 9.12 6.70 -0.83
CA ILE A 71 10.06 6.28 0.22
C ILE A 71 11.24 7.24 0.33
N GLU A 72 11.79 7.69 -0.79
CA GLU A 72 12.97 8.57 -0.82
C GLU A 72 12.62 10.03 -0.48
N ASN A 73 11.46 10.53 -0.92
CA ASN A 73 11.16 11.96 -0.83
C ASN A 73 10.12 12.32 0.25
N GLU A 74 9.16 11.44 0.53
CA GLU A 74 8.02 11.75 1.42
C GLU A 74 8.13 11.03 2.78
N MET A 75 8.62 9.79 2.81
CA MET A 75 8.73 9.00 4.04
C MET A 75 9.83 9.52 4.97
N GLN A 76 10.85 10.18 4.43
CA GLN A 76 12.02 10.68 5.17
C GLN A 76 11.73 11.99 5.94
N LEU A 77 10.61 12.66 5.67
CA LEU A 77 10.20 13.91 6.34
C LEU A 77 9.52 13.72 7.71
N ALA A 78 9.39 12.47 8.17
CA ALA A 78 8.76 12.14 9.46
C ALA A 78 9.75 11.73 10.57
N ALA A 79 11.07 11.87 10.34
CA ALA A 79 12.13 11.54 11.31
C ALA A 79 12.74 12.79 11.96
#